data_AF-A0A970IAB7-F1
#
_entry.id   AF-A0A970IAB7-F1
#
_cell.length_a   1.000
_cell.length_b   1.000
_cell.length_c   1.000
_cell.angle_alpha   90.00
_cell.angle_beta   90.00
_cell.angle_gamma   90.00
#
_symmetry.space_group_name_H-M   'P 1'
#
loop_
_entity.id
_entity.type
_entity.pdbx_description
1 polymer ?
#
loop_
_entity_poly.entity_id
_entity_poly.type
_entity_poly.pdbx_seq_one_letter_code
_entity_poly.pdbx_strand_id
1 'polypeptide(L)'
;MIQRIQTLYLAIALGLMTSLFFGIYATYTPFLILTAAVCALLVLTIFLFKARKIQIRLCIYNSLILLGLQIWIGAVYIKNTGDIPFPVTTVFPLVSIILIILALRAIGSDEALVQSYNRLRSKKGKK
;
A
#
# COMPACT_ATOMS: atom_id res chain seq x y z
N MET A 1 11.82 -17.39 0.01
CA MET A 1 10.45 -17.72 -0.46
C MET A 1 9.76 -16.43 -0.85
N ILE A 2 9.94 -15.99 -2.10
CA ILE A 2 9.45 -14.71 -2.64
C ILE A 2 8.01 -14.81 -3.19
N GLN A 3 7.43 -16.01 -3.18
CA GLN A 3 6.08 -16.31 -3.65
C GLN A 3 5.07 -16.19 -2.49
N ARG A 4 4.71 -14.96 -2.13
CA ARG A 4 3.46 -14.71 -1.41
C ARG A 4 2.62 -13.80 -2.30
N ILE A 5 1.34 -14.12 -2.48
CA ILE A 5 0.38 -13.31 -3.25
C ILE A 5 0.39 -11.83 -2.76
N GLN A 6 0.71 -11.61 -1.48
CA GLN A 6 0.93 -10.28 -0.89
C GLN A 6 2.02 -9.45 -1.60
N THR A 7 3.20 -10.01 -1.90
CA THR A 7 4.30 -9.24 -2.49
C THR A 7 3.96 -8.80 -3.91
N LEU A 8 3.15 -9.59 -4.62
CA LEU A 8 2.61 -9.25 -5.93
C LEU A 8 1.68 -8.03 -5.85
N TYR A 9 0.72 -8.01 -4.92
CA TYR A 9 -0.18 -6.86 -4.75
C TYR A 9 0.57 -5.58 -4.37
N LEU A 10 1.56 -5.67 -3.47
CA LEU A 10 2.39 -4.53 -3.08
C LEU A 10 3.30 -4.05 -4.21
N ALA A 11 3.84 -4.96 -5.03
CA ALA A 11 4.66 -4.60 -6.19
C ALA A 11 3.83 -3.93 -7.30
N ILE A 12 2.61 -4.41 -7.56
CA ILE A 12 1.69 -3.77 -8.51
C ILE A 12 1.29 -2.38 -8.00
N ALA A 13 0.96 -2.25 -6.72
CA ALA A 13 0.64 -0.95 -6.11
C ALA A 13 1.84 0.02 -6.20
N LEU A 14 3.07 -0.47 -6.00
CA LEU A 14 4.28 0.31 -6.18
C LEU A 14 4.42 0.79 -7.62
N GLY A 15 4.23 -0.08 -8.62
CA GLY A 15 4.30 0.29 -10.03
C GLY A 15 3.25 1.32 -10.44
N LEU A 16 2.02 1.20 -9.92
CA LEU A 16 0.98 2.20 -10.13
C LEU A 16 1.35 3.54 -9.50
N MET A 17 1.90 3.53 -8.29
CA MET A 17 2.32 4.75 -7.60
C MET A 17 3.54 5.41 -8.23
N THR A 18 4.49 4.64 -8.77
CA THR A 18 5.64 5.21 -9.49
C THR A 18 5.20 5.88 -10.79
N SER A 19 4.18 5.36 -11.47
CA SER A 19 3.63 6.00 -12.68
C SER A 19 3.03 7.39 -12.40
N LEU A 20 2.59 7.68 -11.17
CA LEU A 20 2.06 8.99 -10.79
C LEU A 20 3.09 10.11 -10.77
N PHE A 21 4.39 9.79 -10.68
CA PHE A 21 5.46 10.78 -10.80
C PHE A 21 5.53 11.43 -12.18
N PHE A 22 4.97 10.79 -13.20
CA PHE A 22 4.92 11.33 -14.57
C PHE A 22 3.56 11.99 -14.88
N GLY A 23 2.67 12.10 -13.88
CA GLY A 23 1.35 12.69 -14.03
C GLY A 23 1.33 14.21 -13.93
N ILE A 24 0.20 14.81 -14.33
CA ILE A 24 -0.03 16.27 -14.34
C ILE A 24 0.17 16.90 -12.94
N TYR A 25 -0.13 16.14 -11.88
CA TYR A 25 0.02 16.59 -10.50
C TYR A 25 1.47 16.53 -9.96
N ALA A 26 2.42 15.97 -10.70
CA ALA A 26 3.82 15.84 -10.28
C ALA A 26 4.51 17.20 -10.08
N THR A 27 4.00 18.26 -10.69
CA THR A 27 4.47 19.64 -10.50
C THR A 27 4.16 20.17 -9.10
N TYR A 28 3.14 19.64 -8.42
CA TYR A 28 2.81 20.05 -7.06
C TYR A 28 3.76 19.40 -6.05
N THR A 29 4.60 20.22 -5.40
CA THR A 29 5.52 19.79 -4.34
C THR A 29 4.89 18.89 -3.25
N PRO A 30 3.71 19.18 -2.68
CA PRO A 30 3.10 18.29 -1.69
C PRO A 30 2.71 16.93 -2.27
N PHE A 31 2.23 16.88 -3.52
CA PHE A 31 1.88 15.63 -4.20
C PHE A 31 3.11 14.75 -4.42
N LEU A 32 4.22 15.36 -4.83
CA LEU A 32 5.48 14.65 -5.08
C LEU A 32 6.07 14.07 -3.79
N ILE A 33 6.06 14.83 -2.70
CA ILE A 33 6.55 14.38 -1.38
C ILE A 33 5.69 13.22 -0.86
N LEU A 34 4.36 13.34 -0.93
CA LEU A 34 3.45 12.28 -0.48
C LEU A 34 3.60 11.00 -1.30
N THR A 35 3.65 11.11 -2.62
CA THR A 35 3.83 9.96 -3.52
C THR A 35 5.18 9.28 -3.30
N ALA A 36 6.25 10.05 -3.07
CA ALA A 36 7.56 9.52 -2.71
C ALA A 36 7.57 8.80 -1.36
N ALA A 37 6.90 9.36 -0.35
CA ALA A 37 6.75 8.71 0.95
C ALA A 37 6.00 7.36 0.83
N VAL A 38 4.91 7.31 0.06
CA VAL A 38 4.16 6.08 -0.21
C VAL A 38 5.04 5.03 -0.90
N CYS A 39 5.77 5.42 -1.95
CA CYS A 39 6.68 4.51 -2.65
C CYS A 39 7.78 3.98 -1.72
N ALA A 40 8.39 4.84 -0.90
CA ALA A 40 9.41 4.44 0.07
C ALA A 40 8.84 3.44 1.10
N LEU A 41 7.63 3.70 1.62
CA LEU A 41 6.96 2.80 2.55
C LEU A 41 6.62 1.45 1.91
N LEU A 42 6.15 1.43 0.66
CA LEU A 42 5.89 0.19 -0.09
C LEU A 42 7.17 -0.64 -0.27
N VAL A 43 8.27 0.00 -0.68
CA VAL A 43 9.57 -0.66 -0.80
C VAL A 43 10.04 -1.21 0.55
N LEU A 44 9.97 -0.41 1.61
CA LEU A 44 10.27 -0.86 2.97
C LEU A 44 9.42 -2.06 3.38
N THR A 45 8.12 -2.05 3.12
CA THR A 45 7.24 -3.19 3.43
C THR A 45 7.63 -4.45 2.68
N ILE A 46 8.08 -4.34 1.43
CA ILE A 46 8.54 -5.50 0.63
C ILE A 46 9.82 -6.08 1.24
N PHE A 47 10.78 -5.24 1.65
CA PHE A 47 12.01 -5.70 2.31
C PHE A 47 11.78 -6.27 3.71
N LEU A 48 10.75 -5.80 4.42
CA LEU A 48 10.46 -6.23 5.79
C LEU A 48 9.68 -7.55 5.90
N PHE A 49 9.97 -8.52 5.02
CA PHE A 49 9.28 -9.81 4.94
C PHE A 49 9.39 -10.70 6.18
N LYS A 50 10.40 -10.46 7.04
CA LYS A 50 10.60 -11.25 8.26
C LYS A 50 9.64 -10.87 9.40
N ALA A 51 9.12 -9.63 9.41
CA ALA A 51 8.34 -9.10 10.51
C ALA A 51 6.88 -8.82 10.11
N ARG A 52 6.06 -9.88 10.03
CA ARG A 52 4.64 -9.82 9.61
C ARG A 52 3.80 -8.76 10.36
N LYS A 53 3.96 -8.67 11.68
CA LYS A 53 3.28 -7.66 12.52
C LYS A 53 3.64 -6.21 12.18
N ILE A 54 4.85 -5.97 11.68
CA ILE A 54 5.29 -4.64 11.26
C ILE A 54 4.81 -4.35 9.84
N GLN A 55 4.83 -5.34 8.94
CA GLN A 55 4.26 -5.21 7.60
C GLN A 55 2.78 -4.81 7.63
N ILE A 56 1.98 -5.44 8.50
CA ILE A 56 0.55 -5.10 8.64
C ILE A 56 0.38 -3.64 9.08
N ARG A 57 1.13 -3.19 10.10
CA ARG A 57 1.07 -1.80 10.57
C ARG A 57 1.49 -0.81 9.49
N LEU A 58 2.57 -1.09 8.77
CA LEU A 58 3.04 -0.26 7.66
C LEU A 58 2.02 -0.20 6.51
N CYS A 59 1.34 -1.31 6.18
CA CYS A 59 0.27 -1.30 5.17
C CYS A 59 -0.90 -0.42 5.58
N ILE A 60 -1.29 -0.44 6.87
CA ILE A 60 -2.33 0.45 7.40
C ILE A 60 -1.90 1.92 7.26
N TYR A 61 -0.68 2.25 7.70
CA TYR A 61 -0.16 3.62 7.56
C TYR A 61 -0.12 4.07 6.09
N ASN A 62 0.31 3.19 5.19
CA ASN A 62 0.37 3.50 3.77
C ASN A 62 -1.03 3.75 3.17
N SER A 63 -2.03 2.96 3.57
CA SER A 63 -3.42 3.18 3.17
C SER A 63 -3.97 4.52 3.68
N LEU A 64 -3.61 4.93 4.90
CA LEU A 64 -4.04 6.22 5.46
C LEU A 64 -3.42 7.40 4.69
N ILE A 65 -2.13 7.30 4.34
CA ILE A 65 -1.44 8.33 3.55
C ILE A 65 -2.08 8.46 2.16
N LEU A 66 -2.41 7.34 1.51
CA LEU A 66 -3.10 7.35 0.23
C LEU A 66 -4.50 7.96 0.29
N LEU A 67 -5.25 7.72 1.38
CA LEU A 67 -6.53 8.39 1.60
C LEU A 67 -6.36 9.91 1.74
N GLY A 68 -5.34 10.35 2.47
CA GLY A 68 -4.99 11.77 2.57
C GLY A 68 -4.64 12.38 1.21
N LEU A 69 -3.87 11.66 0.38
CA LEU A 69 -3.55 12.07 -0.98
C LEU A 69 -4.81 12.20 -1.85
N GLN A 70 -5.75 11.26 -1.75
CA GLN A 70 -7.00 11.29 -2.51
C GLN A 70 -7.87 12.50 -2.14
N ILE A 71 -7.97 12.81 -0.84
CA ILE A 71 -8.68 13.99 -0.35
C ILE A 71 -8.01 15.28 -0.85
N TRP A 72 -6.67 15.34 -0.83
CA TRP A 72 -5.92 16.47 -1.35
C TRP A 72 -6.22 16.71 -2.83
N ILE A 73 -6.14 15.66 -3.67
CA ILE A 73 -6.41 15.80 -5.10
C ILE A 73 -7.83 16.29 -5.34
N GLY A 74 -8.81 15.77 -4.60
CA GLY A 74 -10.20 16.24 -4.65
C GLY A 74 -10.34 17.72 -4.27
N ALA A 75 -9.66 18.16 -3.20
CA ALA A 75 -9.67 19.55 -2.77
C ALA A 75 -9.02 20.49 -3.80
N VAL A 76 -7.91 20.08 -4.42
CA VAL A 76 -7.25 20.85 -5.50
C VAL A 76 -8.15 20.95 -6.73
N TYR A 77 -8.83 19.87 -7.09
CA TYR A 77 -9.76 19.85 -8.21
C TYR A 77 -10.95 20.79 -8.00
N ILE A 78 -11.56 20.77 -6.81
CA ILE A 78 -12.67 21.68 -6.45
C ILE A 78 -12.20 23.13 -6.38
N LYS A 79 -10.97 23.39 -5.91
CA LYS A 79 -10.44 24.76 -5.80
C LYS A 79 -10.12 25.38 -7.18
N ASN A 80 -9.62 24.57 -8.12
CA ASN A 80 -9.18 25.02 -9.43
C ASN A 80 -10.23 24.72 -10.52
N THR A 81 -11.51 24.85 -10.16
CA THR A 81 -12.71 24.49 -10.94
C THR A 81 -12.55 24.63 -12.46
N GLY A 82 -12.13 23.55 -13.12
CA GLY A 82 -12.10 23.44 -14.59
C GLY A 82 -10.78 23.72 -15.30
N ASP A 83 -9.76 24.29 -14.63
CA ASP A 83 -8.47 24.56 -15.29
C ASP A 83 -7.56 23.33 -15.36
N ILE A 84 -7.75 22.39 -14.42
CA ILE A 84 -6.95 21.17 -14.36
C ILE A 84 -7.78 20.02 -14.92
N PRO A 85 -7.36 19.40 -16.04
CA PRO A 85 -8.04 18.21 -16.55
C PRO A 85 -8.02 17.11 -15.48
N PHE A 86 -9.03 16.24 -15.48
CA PHE A 86 -9.13 15.11 -14.55
C PHE A 86 -8.59 13.83 -15.23
N PRO A 87 -7.27 13.57 -15.21
CA PRO A 87 -6.70 12.41 -15.87
C PRO A 87 -7.09 11.12 -15.14
N VAL A 88 -7.08 10.01 -15.87
CA VAL A 88 -7.32 8.66 -15.34
C VAL A 88 -6.38 8.32 -14.17
N THR A 89 -5.18 8.91 -14.14
CA THR A 89 -4.19 8.75 -13.07
C THR A 89 -4.73 9.18 -11.70
N THR A 90 -5.74 10.04 -11.63
CA THR A 90 -6.39 10.44 -10.36
C THR A 90 -7.09 9.28 -9.64
N VAL A 91 -7.41 8.20 -10.37
CA VAL A 91 -8.05 7.00 -9.81
C VAL A 91 -7.01 6.02 -9.24
N PHE A 92 -5.73 6.17 -9.59
CA PHE A 92 -4.68 5.23 -9.17
C PHE A 92 -4.47 5.15 -7.66
N PRO A 93 -4.49 6.25 -6.87
CA PRO A 93 -4.39 6.15 -5.41
C PRO A 93 -5.55 5.33 -4.82
N LEU A 94 -6.75 5.46 -5.40
CA LEU A 94 -7.95 4.72 -5.01
C LEU A 94 -7.80 3.22 -5.31
N VAL A 95 -7.26 2.87 -6.48
CA VAL A 95 -6.94 1.47 -6.83
C VAL A 95 -5.85 0.91 -5.91
N SER A 96 -4.82 1.68 -5.58
CA SER A 96 -3.75 1.25 -4.68
C SER A 96 -4.24 0.99 -3.26
N ILE A 97 -5.22 1.75 -2.76
CA ILE A 97 -5.86 1.46 -1.47
C ILE A 97 -6.51 0.08 -1.48
N ILE A 98 -7.24 -0.27 -2.54
CA ILE A 98 -7.87 -1.59 -2.68
C ILE A 98 -6.80 -2.69 -2.68
N LEU A 99 -5.71 -2.50 -3.44
CA LEU A 99 -4.59 -3.46 -3.49
C LEU A 99 -3.92 -3.63 -2.12
N ILE A 100 -3.74 -2.55 -1.36
CA ILE A 100 -3.15 -2.59 -0.01
C ILE A 100 -4.07 -3.32 0.97
N ILE A 101 -5.39 -3.12 0.88
CA ILE A 101 -6.37 -3.83 1.73
C ILE A 101 -6.35 -5.35 1.41
N LEU A 102 -6.29 -5.71 0.13
CA LEU A 102 -6.15 -7.11 -0.29
C LEU A 102 -4.83 -7.72 0.19
N ALA A 103 -3.73 -6.97 0.06
CA ALA A 103 -2.43 -7.37 0.58
C ALA A 103 -2.51 -7.62 2.10
N LEU A 104 -3.12 -6.71 2.86
CA LEU A 104 -3.31 -6.81 4.31
C LEU A 104 -4.08 -8.07 4.71
N ARG A 105 -5.18 -8.38 4.01
CA ARG A 105 -5.94 -9.61 4.23
C ARG A 105 -5.10 -10.87 3.99
N ALA A 106 -4.29 -10.88 2.93
CA ALA A 106 -3.38 -11.98 2.64
C ALA A 106 -2.33 -12.17 3.76
N ILE A 107 -1.71 -11.08 4.27
CA ILE A 107 -0.74 -11.16 5.38
C ILE A 107 -1.38 -11.73 6.64
N GLY A 108 -2.59 -11.25 6.98
CA GLY A 108 -3.30 -11.66 8.19
C GLY A 108 -3.67 -13.14 8.18
N SER A 109 -4.15 -13.64 7.03
CA SER A 109 -4.43 -15.08 6.86
C SER A 109 -3.15 -15.92 7.01
N ASP A 110 -2.05 -15.43 6.42
CA ASP A 110 -0.75 -16.10 6.49
C ASP A 110 -0.17 -16.13 7.92
N GLU A 111 -0.37 -15.08 8.70
CA GLU A 111 0.03 -15.04 10.11
C GLU A 111 -0.82 -16.02 10.94
N ALA A 112 -2.14 -16.08 10.71
CA ALA A 112 -3.04 -16.99 11.40
C ALA A 112 -2.69 -18.48 11.13
N LEU A 113 -2.35 -18.83 9.88
CA LEU A 113 -1.90 -20.18 9.52
C LEU A 113 -0.58 -20.57 10.19
N VAL A 114 0.39 -19.65 10.27
CA VAL A 114 1.65 -19.92 10.97
C VAL A 114 1.42 -20.06 12.48
N GLN A 115 0.52 -19.27 13.05
CA GLN A 115 0.18 -19.36 14.47
C GLN A 115 -0.55 -20.66 14.81
N SER A 116 -1.44 -21.15 13.93
CA SER A 116 -2.13 -22.43 14.13
C SER A 116 -1.17 -23.62 14.05
N TYR A 117 -0.22 -23.61 13.11
CA TYR A 117 0.82 -24.63 13.01
C TYR A 117 1.71 -24.68 14.26
N ASN A 118 2.15 -23.51 14.77
CA ASN A 118 2.93 -23.45 16.00
C ASN A 118 2.18 -24.00 17.22
N ARG A 119 0.87 -23.76 17.31
CA ARG A 119 0.01 -24.34 18.38
C ARG A 119 -0.06 -25.87 18.30
N LEU A 120 -0.17 -26.44 17.11
CA LEU A 120 -0.19 -27.90 16.91
C LEU A 120 1.15 -28.55 17.26
N ARG A 121 2.27 -27.93 16.85
CA ARG A 121 3.61 -28.40 17.20
C ARG A 121 3.87 -28.39 18.70
N SER A 122 3.43 -27.35 19.42
CA SER A 122 3.54 -27.25 20.88
C SER A 122 2.83 -28.39 21.62
N LYS A 123 1.68 -28.87 21.11
CA LYS A 123 0.96 -30.01 21.71
C LYS A 123 1.66 -31.35 21.46
N LYS A 124 2.38 -31.51 20.34
CA LYS A 124 3.05 -32.77 19.99
C LYS A 124 4.32 -33.04 20.82
N GLY A 125 4.96 -32.00 21.37
CA GLY A 125 6.15 -32.13 22.23
C GLY A 125 5.87 -32.39 23.71
N LYS A 126 4.61 -32.59 24.11
CA LYS A 126 4.18 -32.90 25.49
C LYS A 126 3.71 -34.36 25.66
N LYS A 127 3.99 -35.25 24.70
CA LYS A 127 3.77 -36.69 24.80
C LYS A 127 5.10 -37.42 24.82
#